data_AF-A0A2V8ILE8-F1
#
_entry.id   AF-A0A2V8ILE8-F1
#
_cell.length_a   1.000
_cell.length_b   1.000
_cell.length_c   1.000
_cell.angle_alpha   90.00
_cell.angle_beta   90.00
_cell.angle_gamma   90.00
#
_symmetry.space_group_name_H-M   'P 1'
#
loop_
_entity.id
_entity.type
_entity.pdbx_description
1 polymer ?
#
loop_
_entity_poly.entity_id
_entity_poly.type
_entity_poly.pdbx_seq_one_letter_code
_entity_poly.pdbx_strand_id
1 'polypeptide(L)' 'MPFKSQAQRRKFAQLLVEGKISNETFEEWNRETGGRKLPERAARKTSGRKKVKTIRKKRTASKRRG' A
#
# COMPACT_ATOMS: atom_id res chain seq x y z
N MET A 1 12.18 -14.26 -3.11
CA MET A 1 11.42 -13.30 -2.26
C MET A 1 10.63 -12.36 -3.15
N PRO A 2 9.30 -12.24 -3.01
CA PRO A 2 8.49 -11.39 -3.87
C PRO A 2 8.60 -9.90 -3.51
N PHE A 3 8.59 -9.03 -4.53
CA PHE A 3 8.59 -7.58 -4.35
C PHE A 3 7.26 -7.10 -3.78
N LYS A 4 7.31 -6.27 -2.73
CA LYS A 4 6.11 -5.71 -2.09
C LYS A 4 5.65 -4.40 -2.73
N SER A 5 6.52 -3.77 -3.51
CA SER A 5 6.25 -2.48 -4.14
C SER A 5 7.15 -2.24 -5.34
N GLN A 6 6.73 -1.34 -6.23
CA GLN A 6 7.51 -0.98 -7.42
C GLN A 6 8.84 -0.29 -7.06
N ALA A 7 8.84 0.56 -6.03
CA ALA A 7 10.06 1.21 -5.55
C ALA A 7 11.11 0.20 -5.07
N GLN A 8 10.65 -0.90 -4.43
CA GLN A 8 11.54 -1.98 -4.01
C GLN A 8 12.17 -2.66 -5.23
N ARG A 9 11.38 -3.00 -6.25
CA ARG A 9 11.88 -3.60 -7.50
C ARG A 9 12.93 -2.73 -8.19
N ARG A 10 12.74 -1.40 -8.22
CA ARG A 10 13.71 -0.44 -8.79
C ARG A 10 15.04 -0.45 -8.03
N LYS A 11 15.00 -0.48 -6.69
CA LYS A 11 16.21 -0.54 -5.87
C LYS A 11 17.01 -1.83 -6.11
N PHE A 12 16.33 -2.96 -6.30
CA PHE A 12 17.01 -4.21 -6.64
C PHE A 12 17.51 -4.25 -8.09
N ALA A 13 16.82 -3.61 -9.04
CA ALA A 13 17.35 -3.43 -10.39
C ALA A 13 18.65 -2.62 -10.39
N GLN A 14 18.77 -1.62 -9.51
CA GLN A 14 20.03 -0.90 -9.33
C GLN A 14 21.12 -1.82 -8.77
N LEU A 15 20.81 -2.68 -7.79
CA LEU A 15 21.77 -3.66 -7.26
C LEU A 15 22.22 -4.68 -8.30
N LEU A 16 21.36 -5.04 -9.26
CA LEU A 16 21.71 -5.88 -10.40
C LEU A 16 22.72 -5.17 -11.31
N VAL A 17 22.46 -3.89 -11.64
CA VAL A 17 23.38 -3.07 -12.45
C VAL A 17 24.72 -2.86 -11.75
N GLU A 18 24.71 -2.69 -10.43
CA GLU A 18 25.91 -2.60 -9.60
C GLU A 18 26.64 -3.95 -9.43
N GLY A 19 26.09 -5.06 -9.93
CA GLY A 19 26.69 -6.40 -9.82
C GLY A 19 26.65 -7.02 -8.43
N LYS A 20 25.83 -6.48 -7.52
CA LYS A 20 25.68 -6.96 -6.13
C LYS A 20 24.72 -8.14 -6.01
N ILE A 21 23.90 -8.37 -7.03
CA ILE A 21 23.02 -9.54 -7.16
C ILE A 21 23.13 -10.10 -8.57
N SER A 22 22.87 -11.39 -8.75
CA SER A 22 22.82 -12.01 -10.08
C SER A 22 21.48 -11.77 -10.78
N ASN A 23 21.47 -11.87 -12.11
CA ASN A 23 20.24 -11.77 -12.89
C ASN A 23 19.24 -12.87 -12.51
N GLU A 24 19.75 -14.07 -12.23
CA GLU A 24 18.96 -15.23 -11.79
C GLU A 24 18.18 -14.92 -10.50
N THR A 25 18.84 -14.33 -9.50
CA THR A 25 18.20 -13.91 -8.25
C THR A 25 17.10 -12.88 -8.49
N PHE A 26 17.33 -11.90 -9.37
CA PHE A 26 16.32 -10.89 -9.71
C PHE A 26 15.12 -11.48 -10.47
N GLU A 27 15.36 -12.43 -11.38
CA GLU A 27 14.33 -13.10 -12.16
C GLU A 27 13.47 -14.05 -11.33
N GLU A 28 14.07 -14.82 -10.42
CA GLU A 28 13.33 -15.64 -9.46
C GLU A 28 12.36 -14.78 -8.64
N TRP A 29 12.81 -13.62 -8.17
CA TRP A 29 11.98 -12.70 -7.40
C TRP A 29 10.89 -12.05 -8.26
N ASN A 30 11.16 -11.75 -9.53
CA ASN A 30 10.14 -11.29 -10.48
C ASN A 30 9.08 -12.36 -10.75
N ARG A 31 9.51 -13.62 -10.93
CA ARG A 31 8.63 -14.77 -11.16
C ARG A 31 7.72 -15.00 -9.97
N GLU A 32 8.25 -14.92 -8.75
CA GLU A 32 7.51 -15.12 -7.50
C GLU A 32 6.54 -13.96 -7.19
N THR A 33 6.87 -12.73 -7.59
CA THR A 33 5.98 -11.56 -7.43
C THR A 33 4.69 -11.69 -8.26
N GLY A 34 4.78 -12.40 -9.39
CA GLY A 34 3.69 -12.55 -10.36
C GLY A 34 3.30 -11.24 -11.05
N GLY A 35 2.50 -11.32 -12.12
CA GLY A 35 2.01 -10.16 -12.90
C GLY A 35 1.03 -9.24 -12.16
N ARG A 36 0.99 -9.27 -10.83
CA ARG A 36 0.12 -8.43 -10.01
C ARG A 36 0.57 -6.97 -10.09
N LYS A 37 -0.40 -6.07 -10.23
CA LYS A 37 -0.15 -4.63 -10.17
C LYS A 37 0.23 -4.23 -8.75
N LEU A 38 1.52 -4.13 -8.49
CA LEU A 38 2.07 -3.71 -7.20
C LEU A 38 1.84 -2.21 -6.96
N PRO A 39 1.58 -1.79 -5.71
CA PRO A 39 1.57 -0.38 -5.36
C PRO A 39 2.97 0.24 -5.51
N GLU A 40 3.04 1.56 -5.70
CA GLU A 40 4.30 2.29 -5.84
C GLU A 40 5.19 2.15 -4.59
N ARG A 41 4.58 2.29 -3.40
CA ARG A 41 5.20 2.11 -2.09
C ARG A 41 4.34 1.18 -1.23
N ALA A 42 4.98 0.30 -0.47
CA ALA A 42 4.28 -0.50 0.53
C ALA A 42 3.75 0.44 1.62
N ALA A 43 2.44 0.72 1.59
CA ALA A 43 1.81 1.53 2.62
C ALA A 43 1.95 0.80 3.96
N ARG A 44 2.54 1.46 4.95
CA ARG A 44 2.43 0.99 6.33
C ARG A 44 0.94 1.09 6.67
N LYS A 45 0.32 -0.02 7.09
CA LYS A 45 -1.00 0.04 7.73
C LYS A 45 -0.82 0.85 9.01
N THR A 46 -0.96 2.17 8.94
CA THR A 46 -1.36 2.93 10.10
C THR A 46 -2.71 2.36 10.48
N SER A 47 -2.80 1.75 11.65
CA SER A 47 -4.06 1.50 12.34
C SER A 47 -4.74 2.85 12.52
N GLY A 48 -5.44 3.28 11.48
CA GLY A 48 -6.06 4.58 11.39
C GLY A 48 -7.17 4.67 12.41
N ARG A 49 -6.87 5.39 13.50
CA ARG A 49 -7.81 6.01 14.44
C ARG A 49 -9.17 6.22 13.76
N LYS A 50 -10.19 5.47 14.19
CA LYS A 50 -11.56 5.58 13.69
C LYS A 50 -11.91 7.07 13.64
N LYS A 51 -12.19 7.62 12.44
CA LYS A 51 -12.84 8.92 12.32
C LYS A 51 -14.20 8.78 13.00
N VAL A 52 -14.31 9.26 14.24
CA VAL A 52 -15.58 9.40 14.93
C VAL A 52 -16.38 10.40 14.11
N LYS A 53 -17.29 9.91 13.27
CA LYS A 53 -18.36 10.72 12.69
C LYS A 53 -19.27 11.08 13.85
N THR A 54 -19.00 12.19 14.52
CA THR A 54 -19.95 12.84 15.42
C THR A 54 -21.14 13.27 14.58
N ILE A 55 -22.19 12.44 14.58
CA ILE A 55 -23.51 12.80 14.04
C ILE A 55 -24.10 13.87 14.98
N ARG A 56 -23.62 15.11 14.84
CA ARG A 56 -24.28 16.30 15.39
C ARG A 56 -25.33 16.76 14.39
N LYS A 57 -26.44 16.04 14.25
CA LYS A 57 -27.66 16.60 13.63
C LYS A 57 -28.94 15.83 13.96
N LYS A 58 -29.36 15.87 15.23
CA LYS A 58 -30.80 15.76 15.60
C LYS A 58 -31.09 16.61 16.84
N ARG A 59 -30.83 17.92 16.74
CA ARG A 59 -31.42 18.94 17.62
C ARG A 59 -31.97 20.04 16.71
N THR A 60 -33.18 19.84 16.18
CA THR A 60 -34.11 20.86 15.65
C THR A 60 -35.17 20.16 14.79
N ALA A 61 -36.15 19.48 15.38
CA ALA A 61 -37.38 19.11 14.65
C ALA A 61 -38.58 18.69 15.51
N SER A 62 -38.46 18.45 16.83
CA SER A 62 -39.64 18.23 17.68
C SER A 62 -39.98 19.49 18.46
N LYS A 63 -40.34 20.55 17.73
CA LYS A 63 -41.10 21.69 18.27
C LYS A 63 -41.97 22.27 17.16
N ARG A 64 -42.86 21.45 16.61
CA ARG A 64 -44.02 21.91 15.84
C ARG A 64 -45.21 20.97 16.10
N ARG A 65 -46.07 21.44 17.00
CA ARG A 65 -47.55 21.43 16.90
C ARG A 65 -48.22 20.10 16.55
N GLY A 66 -48.82 19.50 17.57
CA GLY A 66 -50.07 18.73 17.51
C GLY A 66 -50.82 19.09 18.77
#